data_AF-W0TAL3-F1
#
_entry.id   AF-W0TAL3-F1
#
_cell.length_a   1.000
_cell.length_b   1.000
_cell.length_c   1.000
_cell.angle_alpha   90.00
_cell.angle_beta   90.00
_cell.angle_gamma   90.00
#
_symmetry.space_group_name_H-M   'P 1'
#
loop_
_entity.id
_entity.type
_entity.pdbx_description
1 polymer ?
#
loop_
_entity_poly.entity_id
_entity_poly.type
_entity_poly.pdbx_seq_one_letter_code
_entity_poly.pdbx_strand_id
1 'polypeptide(L)'
;MTDKTEADAELSYDELMDIIVNNKPVPNVIDVPDIVLDQSLVSEAHLQPRLKPWEKADTVPVMGGLVRQKEETRGLVQNVEQVKKSNSLEKLTNYYALEAEFQRQLKSGDLLSSTKNGNKSTNSLLNLKSNGS
;
A
#
# COMPACT_ATOMS: atom_id res chain seq x y z
N MET A 1 -39.37 -28.88 -15.91
CA MET A 1 -37.90 -28.77 -16.02
C MET A 1 -37.41 -28.21 -14.69
N THR A 2 -37.01 -29.09 -13.76
CA THR A 2 -36.56 -28.71 -12.41
C THR A 2 -35.06 -28.82 -12.36
N ASP A 3 -34.38 -27.67 -12.33
CA ASP A 3 -32.99 -27.56 -11.90
C ASP A 3 -32.94 -27.95 -10.42
N LYS A 4 -32.29 -29.06 -10.11
CA LYS A 4 -31.91 -29.41 -8.74
C LYS A 4 -30.45 -29.02 -8.56
N THR A 5 -30.24 -27.87 -7.93
CA THR A 5 -28.98 -27.52 -7.28
C THR A 5 -28.80 -28.45 -6.09
N GLU A 6 -28.14 -29.61 -6.29
CA GLU A 6 -27.76 -30.50 -5.19
C GLU A 6 -26.42 -30.06 -4.61
N ALA A 7 -26.52 -29.24 -3.58
CA ALA A 7 -25.47 -28.96 -2.61
C ALA A 7 -25.04 -30.28 -1.95
N ASP A 8 -23.72 -30.55 -1.94
CA ASP A 8 -22.99 -31.51 -1.09
C ASP A 8 -23.85 -32.56 -0.38
N ALA A 9 -24.53 -33.41 -1.15
CA ALA A 9 -25.38 -34.46 -0.60
C ALA A 9 -24.50 -35.65 -0.19
N GLU A 10 -24.53 -35.99 1.10
CA GLU A 10 -23.88 -37.21 1.59
C GLU A 10 -24.61 -38.44 1.05
N LEU A 11 -23.93 -39.24 0.23
CA LEU A 11 -24.48 -40.47 -0.35
C LEU A 11 -24.50 -41.61 0.68
N SER A 12 -25.58 -42.38 0.69
CA SER A 12 -25.65 -43.59 1.53
C SER A 12 -24.77 -44.71 0.97
N TYR A 13 -24.41 -45.68 1.81
CA TYR A 13 -23.55 -46.81 1.41
C TYR A 13 -24.14 -47.61 0.24
N ASP A 14 -25.46 -47.84 0.25
CA ASP A 14 -26.13 -48.60 -0.80
C ASP A 14 -26.11 -47.86 -2.14
N GLU A 15 -26.29 -46.54 -2.12
CA GLU A 15 -26.17 -45.68 -3.31
C GLU A 15 -24.73 -45.66 -3.84
N LEU A 16 -23.73 -45.62 -2.95
CA LEU A 16 -22.31 -45.73 -3.34
C LEU A 16 -22.00 -47.08 -3.98
N MET A 17 -22.48 -48.19 -3.41
CA MET A 17 -22.29 -49.51 -4.01
C MET A 17 -22.97 -49.64 -5.35
N ASP A 18 -24.18 -49.10 -5.50
CA ASP A 18 -24.89 -49.07 -6.77
C ASP A 18 -24.12 -48.29 -7.83
N ILE A 19 -23.54 -47.14 -7.46
CA ILE A 19 -22.68 -46.35 -8.36
C ILE A 19 -21.46 -47.16 -8.82
N ILE A 20 -20.78 -47.84 -7.89
CA ILE A 20 -19.56 -48.60 -8.17
C ILE A 20 -19.85 -49.86 -8.99
N VAL A 21 -20.85 -50.64 -8.61
CA VAL A 21 -21.15 -51.94 -9.24
C VAL A 21 -21.73 -51.74 -10.64
N ASN A 22 -22.61 -50.74 -10.81
CA ASN A 22 -23.29 -50.48 -12.07
C ASN A 22 -22.59 -49.43 -12.94
N ASN A 23 -21.40 -48.96 -12.54
CA ASN A 23 -20.63 -47.92 -13.24
C ASN A 23 -21.49 -46.68 -13.58
N LYS A 24 -22.30 -46.22 -12.62
CA LYS A 24 -23.09 -45.00 -12.82
C LYS A 24 -22.18 -43.78 -12.74
N PRO A 25 -22.49 -42.70 -13.47
CA PRO A 25 -21.73 -41.46 -13.36
C PRO A 25 -21.83 -40.92 -11.94
N VAL A 26 -20.69 -40.50 -11.39
CA VAL A 26 -20.64 -39.93 -10.04
C VAL A 26 -21.34 -38.57 -10.06
N PRO A 27 -22.31 -38.32 -9.17
CA PRO A 27 -22.97 -37.02 -9.07
C PRO A 27 -21.95 -35.89 -8.93
N ASN A 28 -22.22 -34.75 -9.56
CA ASN A 28 -21.38 -33.54 -9.53
C ASN A 28 -19.94 -33.69 -10.08
N VAL A 29 -19.58 -34.83 -10.64
CA VAL A 29 -18.32 -35.01 -11.36
C VAL A 29 -18.57 -34.78 -12.84
N ILE A 30 -17.88 -33.79 -13.41
CA ILE A 30 -17.88 -33.52 -14.84
C ILE A 30 -16.73 -34.31 -15.44
N ASP A 31 -17.04 -35.23 -16.35
CA ASP A 31 -16.03 -35.91 -17.14
C ASP A 31 -15.39 -34.92 -18.11
N VAL A 32 -14.19 -34.46 -17.76
CA VAL A 32 -13.40 -33.59 -18.63
C VAL A 32 -12.64 -34.49 -19.62
N PRO A 33 -12.92 -34.39 -20.94
CA PRO A 33 -12.21 -35.18 -21.92
C PRO A 33 -10.73 -34.79 -21.93
N ASP A 34 -9.86 -35.80 -22.04
CA ASP A 34 -8.40 -35.60 -22.17
C ASP A 34 -8.07 -35.16 -23.61
N ILE A 35 -8.43 -33.91 -23.91
CA ILE A 35 -8.20 -33.27 -25.19
C ILE A 35 -7.20 -32.12 -25.02
N VAL A 36 -6.15 -32.16 -25.82
CA VAL A 36 -5.28 -30.99 -26.00
C VAL A 36 -6.02 -30.02 -26.91
N LEU A 37 -6.52 -28.93 -26.33
CA LEU A 37 -7.15 -27.85 -27.11
C LEU A 37 -6.11 -27.22 -28.03
N ASP A 38 -6.52 -26.95 -29.27
CA ASP A 38 -5.68 -26.27 -30.24
C ASP A 38 -5.37 -24.84 -29.80
N GLN A 39 -4.17 -24.35 -30.15
CA GLN A 39 -3.70 -23.02 -29.79
C GLN A 39 -4.58 -21.92 -30.39
N SER A 40 -5.31 -22.21 -31.47
CA SER A 40 -6.29 -21.30 -32.08
C SER A 40 -7.52 -21.01 -31.21
N LEU A 41 -7.81 -21.87 -30.22
CA LEU A 41 -8.93 -21.71 -29.28
C LEU A 41 -8.52 -20.98 -28.00
N VAL A 42 -7.25 -20.60 -27.87
CA VAL A 42 -6.75 -19.85 -26.71
C VAL A 42 -7.30 -18.44 -26.76
N SER A 43 -8.02 -18.03 -25.71
CA SER A 43 -8.48 -16.65 -25.59
C SER A 43 -7.31 -15.72 -25.27
N GLU A 44 -7.18 -14.64 -26.04
CA GLU A 44 -6.19 -13.61 -25.77
C GLU A 44 -6.60 -12.79 -24.55
N ALA A 45 -5.65 -12.56 -23.64
CA ALA A 45 -5.88 -11.72 -22.46
C ALA A 45 -5.91 -10.24 -22.86
N HIS A 46 -7.10 -9.72 -23.20
CA HIS A 46 -7.31 -8.30 -23.53
C HIS A 46 -7.53 -7.40 -22.30
N LEU A 47 -7.46 -7.94 -21.09
CA LEU A 47 -7.73 -7.17 -19.88
C LEU A 47 -6.55 -6.29 -19.51
N GLN A 48 -6.83 -5.00 -19.32
CA GLN A 48 -5.84 -4.06 -18.80
C GLN A 48 -5.53 -4.37 -17.34
N PRO A 49 -4.26 -4.30 -16.92
CA PRO A 49 -3.88 -4.50 -15.53
C PRO A 49 -4.60 -3.48 -14.65
N ARG A 50 -5.19 -3.95 -13.54
CA ARG A 50 -5.87 -3.06 -12.59
C ARG A 50 -4.88 -2.05 -12.02
N LEU A 51 -5.26 -0.78 -12.01
CA LEU A 51 -4.50 0.28 -11.37
C LEU A 51 -4.27 -0.03 -9.89
N LYS A 52 -3.07 0.32 -9.41
CA LYS A 52 -2.74 0.19 -7.99
C LYS A 52 -3.55 1.22 -7.18
N PRO A 53 -3.86 0.94 -5.91
CA PRO A 53 -4.67 1.84 -5.08
C PRO A 53 -4.08 3.26 -4.89
N TRP A 54 -2.77 3.43 -5.12
CA TRP A 54 -2.07 4.70 -5.00
C TRP A 54 -1.86 5.43 -6.34
N GLU A 55 -2.24 4.83 -7.47
CA GLU A 55 -2.11 5.42 -8.80
C GLU A 55 -3.34 6.25 -9.16
N LYS A 56 -3.10 7.41 -9.78
CA LYS A 56 -4.18 8.30 -10.24
C LYS A 56 -4.65 7.84 -11.62
N ALA A 57 -5.96 7.66 -11.77
CA ALA A 57 -6.57 7.26 -13.03
C ALA A 57 -6.75 8.50 -13.94
N ASP A 58 -5.67 8.96 -14.56
CA ASP A 58 -5.72 10.16 -15.42
C ASP A 58 -6.15 9.82 -16.88
N THR A 59 -6.11 8.55 -17.29
CA THR A 59 -6.23 8.17 -18.72
C THR A 59 -7.23 7.05 -19.02
N VAL A 60 -7.97 6.51 -18.05
CA VAL A 60 -8.90 5.39 -18.30
C VAL A 60 -10.33 5.90 -18.48
N PRO A 61 -10.96 5.74 -19.66
CA PRO A 61 -12.37 6.08 -19.85
C PRO A 61 -13.24 5.17 -18.97
N VAL A 62 -13.98 5.80 -18.06
CA VAL A 62 -14.87 5.12 -17.10
C VAL A 62 -16.05 4.50 -17.86
N MET A 63 -15.96 3.21 -18.16
CA MET A 63 -17.11 2.40 -18.59
C MET A 63 -17.34 1.30 -17.55
N GLY A 64 -18.38 1.48 -16.73
CA GLY A 64 -18.78 0.53 -15.69
C GLY A 64 -18.69 1.14 -14.30
N GLY A 65 -19.85 1.55 -13.76
CA GLY A 65 -19.97 2.32 -12.53
C GLY A 65 -19.24 1.74 -11.33
N LEU A 66 -18.30 2.52 -10.79
CA LEU A 66 -18.30 2.94 -9.40
C LEU A 66 -17.33 4.12 -9.30
N VAL A 67 -17.84 5.31 -9.58
CA VAL A 67 -17.18 6.57 -9.22
C VAL A 67 -17.16 6.62 -7.70
N ARG A 68 -16.15 6.04 -7.07
CA ARG A 68 -15.76 6.47 -5.73
C ARG A 68 -14.90 7.72 -5.90
N GLN A 69 -15.53 8.84 -5.55
CA GLN A 69 -14.94 9.82 -4.66
C GLN A 69 -13.99 10.85 -5.28
N LYS A 70 -14.58 11.85 -5.94
CA LYS A 70 -13.99 13.19 -6.03
C LYS A 70 -13.75 13.81 -4.63
N GLU A 71 -14.43 13.30 -3.60
CA GLU A 71 -14.40 13.85 -2.23
C GLU A 71 -13.28 13.28 -1.35
N GLU A 72 -12.89 12.00 -1.49
CA GLU A 72 -11.78 11.38 -0.73
C GLU A 72 -10.40 11.99 -1.07
N THR A 73 -10.18 12.50 -2.28
CA THR A 73 -8.88 13.10 -2.65
C THR A 73 -8.61 14.44 -1.96
N ARG A 74 -9.63 15.10 -1.40
CA ARG A 74 -9.49 16.36 -0.64
C ARG A 74 -8.62 16.18 0.59
N GLY A 75 -8.74 15.05 1.29
CA GLY A 75 -7.93 14.73 2.47
C GLY A 75 -6.44 14.55 2.13
N LEU A 76 -6.12 14.01 0.95
CA LEU A 76 -4.74 13.83 0.52
C LEU A 76 -4.07 15.17 0.16
N VAL A 77 -4.80 16.05 -0.54
CA VAL A 77 -4.32 17.41 -0.84
C VAL A 77 -4.11 18.22 0.44
N GLN A 78 -5.05 18.13 1.39
CA GLN A 78 -4.96 18.80 2.67
C GLN A 78 -3.79 18.30 3.53
N ASN A 79 -3.50 17.00 3.52
CA ASN A 79 -2.33 16.43 4.19
C ASN A 79 -1.02 16.90 3.55
N VAL A 80 -0.90 16.92 2.22
CA VAL A 80 0.30 17.42 1.54
C VAL A 80 0.52 18.90 1.86
N GLU A 81 -0.54 19.71 1.90
CA GLU A 81 -0.45 21.10 2.34
C GLU A 81 -0.06 21.21 3.81
N GLN A 82 -0.58 20.36 4.69
CA GLN A 82 -0.24 20.37 6.11
C GLN A 82 1.22 19.96 6.34
N VAL A 83 1.75 19.02 5.57
CA VAL A 83 3.17 18.66 5.56
C VAL A 83 4.02 19.85 5.11
N LYS A 84 3.61 20.56 4.05
CA LYS A 84 4.28 21.80 3.62
C LYS A 84 4.21 22.90 4.68
N LYS A 85 3.06 23.07 5.35
CA LYS A 85 2.87 24.05 6.43
C LYS A 85 3.63 23.70 7.70
N SER A 86 3.91 22.41 7.94
CA SER A 86 4.51 21.96 9.21
C SER A 86 5.99 22.30 9.37
N ASN A 87 6.69 22.76 8.32
CA ASN A 87 8.15 22.98 8.31
C ASN A 87 8.94 21.84 8.98
N SER A 88 8.36 20.63 9.03
CA SER A 88 8.88 19.52 9.83
C SER A 88 10.17 19.00 9.23
N LEU A 89 10.24 18.96 7.90
CA LEU A 89 11.44 18.62 7.15
C LEU A 89 12.56 19.64 7.35
N GLU A 90 12.26 20.94 7.33
CA GLU A 90 13.24 22.00 7.59
C GLU A 90 13.78 21.91 9.02
N LYS A 91 12.90 21.67 10.00
CA LYS A 91 13.29 21.46 11.39
C LYS A 91 14.19 20.23 11.56
N LEU A 92 13.82 19.09 10.96
CA LEU A 92 14.65 17.88 10.96
C LEU A 92 16.02 18.15 10.33
N THR A 93 16.04 18.83 9.19
CA THR A 93 17.29 19.19 8.49
C THR A 93 18.18 20.06 9.39
N ASN A 94 17.58 21.04 10.09
CA ASN A 94 18.30 21.88 11.05
C ASN A 94 18.82 21.08 12.26
N TYR A 95 18.04 20.15 12.81
CA TYR A 95 18.51 19.27 13.90
C TYR A 95 19.71 18.43 13.49
N TYR A 96 19.69 17.83 12.30
CA TYR A 96 20.83 17.06 11.79
C TYR A 96 22.05 17.94 11.51
N ALA A 97 21.85 19.17 11.04
CA ALA A 97 22.94 20.13 10.85
C ALA A 97 23.60 20.50 12.19
N LEU A 98 22.80 20.81 13.21
CA LEU A 98 23.28 21.13 14.56
C LEU A 98 24.01 19.94 15.20
N GLU A 99 23.46 18.74 15.07
CA GLU A 99 24.09 17.50 15.57
C GLU A 99 25.46 17.26 14.91
N ALA A 100 25.57 17.48 13.60
CA ALA A 100 26.84 17.37 12.88
C ALA A 100 27.87 18.42 13.33
N GLU A 101 27.45 19.63 13.69
CA GLU A 101 28.33 20.65 14.29
C GLU A 101 28.79 20.24 15.68
N PHE A 102 27.88 19.74 16.52
CA PHE A 102 28.20 19.28 17.87
C PHE A 102 29.23 18.14 17.85
N GLN A 103 29.04 17.15 16.97
CA GLN A 103 30.00 16.05 16.81
C GLN A 103 31.35 16.53 16.30
N ARG A 104 31.39 17.54 15.42
CA ARG A 104 32.65 18.17 14.99
C ARG A 104 33.34 18.87 16.15
N GLN A 105 32.59 19.57 17.00
CA GLN A 105 33.13 20.22 18.20
C GLN A 105 33.73 19.21 19.17
N LEU A 106 33.06 18.08 19.45
CA LEU A 106 33.62 17.02 20.29
C LEU A 106 34.93 16.46 19.72
N LYS A 107 34.95 16.15 18.41
CA LYS A 107 36.16 15.65 17.73
C LYS A 107 37.30 16.68 17.72
N SER A 108 36.97 17.97 17.60
CA SER A 108 37.96 19.05 17.64
C SER A 108 38.38 19.45 19.07
N GLY A 109 37.50 19.27 20.05
CA GLY A 109 37.70 19.57 21.46
C GLY A 109 38.63 18.57 22.14
N ASP A 110 38.60 17.32 21.71
CA ASP A 110 39.61 16.32 22.08
C ASP A 110 41.02 16.68 21.55
N LEU A 111 41.13 17.54 20.52
CA LEU A 111 42.41 18.05 20.01
C LEU A 111 42.81 19.41 20.61
N LEU A 112 41.93 20.09 21.35
CA LEU A 112 42.15 21.45 21.88
C LEU A 112 42.12 21.55 23.41
N SER A 113 41.97 20.43 24.13
CA SER A 113 42.26 20.38 25.58
C SER A 113 43.74 20.60 25.93
N SER A 114 44.61 20.74 24.92
CA SER A 114 45.98 21.25 25.04
C SER A 114 46.18 22.50 24.18
N THR A 115 45.51 23.62 24.50
CA THR A 115 46.09 24.98 24.44
C THR A 115 45.08 26.02 24.91
N LYS A 116 45.55 26.84 25.85
CA LYS A 116 44.88 27.88 26.63
C LYS A 116 44.53 29.13 25.79
N ASN A 117 43.50 29.84 26.27
CA ASN A 117 43.24 31.30 26.20
C ASN A 117 42.37 31.87 25.06
N GLY A 118 41.36 32.66 25.45
CA GLY A 118 41.02 33.90 24.73
C GLY A 118 39.53 34.19 24.46
N ASN A 119 38.85 34.79 25.44
CA ASN A 119 37.83 35.85 25.33
C ASN A 119 36.86 35.85 24.12
N LYS A 120 35.54 35.64 24.36
CA LYS A 120 34.54 36.73 24.24
C LYS A 120 33.10 36.30 24.57
N SER A 121 32.56 37.02 25.54
CA SER A 121 31.22 37.59 25.63
C SER A 121 29.96 36.76 25.36
N THR A 122 29.20 36.66 26.45
CA THR A 122 27.78 36.40 26.62
C THR A 122 26.84 37.33 25.83
N ASN A 123 25.56 36.93 25.81
CA ASN A 123 24.31 37.62 25.43
C ASN A 123 23.83 37.19 24.02
N SER A 124 22.59 36.76 23.79
CA SER A 124 21.30 37.26 24.30
C SER A 124 20.24 36.14 24.30
N LEU A 125 19.57 35.89 25.42
CA LEU A 125 18.24 36.41 25.78
C LEU A 125 17.10 35.96 24.84
N LEU A 126 16.34 35.01 25.38
CA LEU A 126 15.01 34.58 25.03
C LEU A 126 14.11 35.78 24.72
N ASN A 127 13.49 35.81 23.54
CA ASN A 127 12.38 36.71 23.27
C ASN A 127 11.19 35.89 22.77
N LEU A 128 10.43 35.32 23.73
CA LEU A 128 9.03 34.98 23.50
C LEU A 128 8.25 36.29 23.48
N LYS A 129 7.75 36.69 22.31
CA LYS A 129 6.69 37.70 22.25
C LYS A 129 5.49 37.14 21.52
N SER A 130 4.45 37.07 22.33
CA SER A 130 3.06 36.72 22.06
C SER A 130 2.35 37.73 21.15
N ASN A 131 1.27 37.24 20.55
CA ASN A 131 0.06 37.94 20.10
C ASN A 131 -0.05 38.34 18.62
N GLY A 132 -1.14 37.86 18.02
CA GLY A 132 -1.78 38.39 16.82
C GLY A 132 -3.13 37.69 16.65
N SER A 133 -4.20 38.40 17.06
CA SER A 133 -5.63 38.03 17.02
C SER A 133 -6.14 37.61 15.65
#